data_AF-A0A1S8SKK8-F1
#
_entry.id   AF-A0A1S8SKK8-F1
#
_cell.length_a   1.000
_cell.length_b   1.000
_cell.length_c   1.000
_cell.angle_alpha   90.00
_cell.angle_beta   90.00
_cell.angle_gamma   90.00
#
_symmetry.space_group_name_H-M   'P 1'
#
loop_
_entity.id
_entity.type
_entity.pdbx_description
1 polymer ?
#
loop_
_entity_poly.entity_id
_entity_poly.type
_entity_poly.pdbx_seq_one_letter_code
_entity_poly.pdbx_strand_id
1 'polypeptide(L)' 'MTIETMIEELEMYYEAAGFEGIYERELKHKTEDEIRELYNVTFIENDEE' A
#
# COMPACT_ATOMS: atom_id res chain seq x y z
N MET A 1 -11.02 8.66 -1.15
CA MET A 1 -9.87 8.14 -0.40
C MET A 1 -8.68 9.02 -0.69
N THR A 2 -7.90 9.43 0.32
CA THR A 2 -6.68 10.24 0.15
C THR A 2 -5.46 9.33 0.02
N ILE A 3 -4.35 9.85 -0.49
CA ILE A 3 -3.08 9.11 -0.60
C ILE A 3 -2.57 8.70 0.78
N GLU A 4 -2.65 9.58 1.77
CA GLU A 4 -2.21 9.28 3.14
C GLU A 4 -2.91 8.03 3.70
N THR A 5 -4.24 7.94 3.52
CA THR A 5 -5.01 6.75 3.94
C THR A 5 -4.59 5.49 3.17
N MET A 6 -4.32 5.59 1.86
CA MET A 6 -3.83 4.44 1.08
C MET A 6 -2.47 3.94 1.58
N ILE A 7 -1.58 4.85 1.94
CA ILE A 7 -0.26 4.52 2.50
C ILE A 7 -0.42 3.82 3.84
N GLU A 8 -1.24 4.36 4.75
CA GLU A 8 -1.47 3.75 6.06
C GLU A 8 -2.04 2.33 5.94
N GLU A 9 -3.01 2.11 5.05
CA GLU A 9 -3.58 0.78 4.84
C GLU A 9 -2.59 -0.20 4.20
N LEU A 10 -1.82 0.25 3.21
CA LEU A 10 -0.74 -0.55 2.62
C LEU A 10 0.32 -0.92 3.66
N GLU A 11 0.73 0.03 4.49
CA GLU A 11 1.68 -0.20 5.57
C GLU A 11 1.14 -1.26 6.52
N MET A 12 -0.07 -1.09 7.05
CA MET A 12 -0.68 -2.08 7.95
C MET A 12 -0.80 -3.47 7.31
N TYR A 13 -1.20 -3.56 6.04
CA TYR A 13 -1.33 -4.83 5.33
C TYR A 13 0.01 -5.57 5.21
N TYR A 14 1.04 -4.87 4.74
CA TYR A 14 2.36 -5.46 4.56
C TYR A 14 3.06 -5.75 5.90
N GLU A 15 2.90 -4.91 6.90
CA GLU A 15 3.41 -5.18 8.25
C GLU A 15 2.73 -6.41 8.87
N ALA A 16 1.42 -6.59 8.70
CA ALA A 16 0.72 -7.81 9.11
C ALA A 16 1.22 -9.07 8.39
N ALA A 17 1.72 -8.94 7.16
CA ALA A 17 2.40 -10.00 6.42
C ALA A 17 3.87 -10.21 6.82
N GLY A 18 4.39 -9.41 7.76
CA GLY A 18 5.77 -9.50 8.28
C GLY A 18 6.78 -8.57 7.61
N PHE A 19 6.34 -7.62 6.78
CA PHE A 19 7.20 -6.60 6.18
C PHE A 19 7.25 -5.34 7.05
N GLU A 20 7.83 -5.45 8.25
CA GLU A 20 7.99 -4.31 9.17
C GLU A 20 8.76 -3.14 8.54
N GLY A 21 8.26 -1.92 8.76
CA GLY A 21 8.88 -0.69 8.27
C GLY A 21 8.84 -0.51 6.75
N ILE A 22 7.85 -1.12 6.09
CA ILE A 22 7.66 -1.02 4.63
C ILE A 22 7.50 0.43 4.16
N TYR A 23 6.92 1.30 4.99
CA TYR A 23 6.76 2.70 4.66
C TYR A 23 8.10 3.38 4.37
N GLU A 24 9.07 3.21 5.28
CA GLU A 24 10.38 3.82 5.15
C GLU A 24 11.24 3.21 4.05
N ARG A 25 10.99 1.95 3.70
CA ARG A 25 11.80 1.19 2.74
C ARG A 25 11.31 1.36 1.31
N GLU A 26 9.99 1.38 1.13
CA GLU A 26 9.36 1.34 -0.19
C GLU A 26 8.35 2.49 -0.38
N LEU A 27 7.36 2.65 0.51
CA LEU A 27 6.21 3.53 0.22
C LEU A 27 6.59 5.02 0.18
N LYS A 28 7.52 5.50 1.03
CA LYS A 28 7.89 6.93 1.09
C LYS A 28 8.57 7.46 -0.17
N HIS A 29 9.10 6.57 -1.00
CA HIS A 29 9.82 6.91 -2.22
C HIS A 29 8.94 6.83 -3.47
N LYS A 30 7.73 6.28 -3.34
CA LYS A 30 6.77 6.13 -4.43
C LYS A 30 6.01 7.44 -4.67
N THR A 31 5.67 7.66 -5.92
CA THR A 31 4.77 8.73 -6.33
C THR A 31 3.32 8.42 -5.96
N GLU A 32 2.46 9.44 -5.98
CA GLU A 32 1.02 9.26 -5.70
C GLU A 32 0.35 8.24 -6.64
N ASP A 33 0.73 8.23 -7.92
CA ASP A 33 0.20 7.27 -8.90
C ASP A 33 0.66 5.84 -8.61
N GLU A 34 1.93 5.64 -8.22
CA GLU A 34 2.43 4.32 -7.82
C GLU A 34 1.76 3.79 -6.55
N ILE A 35 1.49 4.66 -5.57
CA ILE A 35 0.75 4.29 -4.37
C ILE A 35 -0.69 3.87 -4.73
N ARG A 36 -1.35 4.60 -5.62
CA ARG A 36 -2.70 4.26 -6.09
C ARG A 36 -2.74 2.93 -6.82
N GLU A 37 -1.79 2.71 -7.72
CA GLU A 37 -1.69 1.44 -8.44
C GLU A 37 -1.46 0.28 -7.47
N LEU A 38 -0.51 0.42 -6.55
CA LEU A 38 -0.22 -0.60 -5.54
C LEU A 38 -1.43 -0.90 -4.66
N TYR A 39 -2.15 0.14 -4.23
CA TYR A 39 -3.39 0.00 -3.45
C TYR A 39 -4.46 -0.76 -4.23
N ASN A 40 -4.69 -0.41 -5.50
CA ASN A 40 -5.66 -1.11 -6.35
C ASN A 40 -5.30 -2.59 -6.53
N VAL A 41 -4.04 -2.90 -6.82
CA VAL A 41 -3.59 -4.30 -6.97
C VAL A 41 -3.75 -5.09 -5.66
N THR A 42 -3.49 -4.45 -4.52
CA THR A 42 -3.48 -5.12 -3.22
C THR A 42 -4.90 -5.38 -2.70
N PHE A 43 -5.80 -4.40 -2.84
CA PHE A 43 -7.12 -4.40 -2.19
C PHE A 43 -8.32 -4.49 -3.14
N ILE A 44 -8.15 -4.22 -4.44
CA ILE A 44 -9.27 -4.20 -5.40
C ILE A 44 -9.17 -5.36 -6.40
N GLU A 45 -8.01 -5.57 -7.02
CA GLU A 45 -7.86 -6.66 -8.00
C GLU A 45 -7.76 -8.05 -7.34
N ASN A 46 -7.43 -8.11 -6.05
CA ASN A 46 -7.42 -9.36 -5.29
C ASN A 46 -8.81 -9.82 -4.82
N ASP A 47 -9.88 -9.06 -5.10
CA ASP A 47 -11.26 -9.36 -4.68
C ASP A 47 -12.08 -10.09 -5.78
N GLU A 48 -11.49 -10.36 -6.97
CA GLU A 48 -12.17 -11.00 -8.12
C GLU A 48 -12.00 -12.55 -8.26
N GLU A 49 -11.61 -13.29 -7.22
CA GLU A 49 -11.65 -14.79 -7.23
C GLU A 49 -12.54 -15.42 -6.13
#